data_AF-A0A151EVS3-F1
#
_entry.id   AF-A0A151EVS3-F1
#
_cell.length_a   1.000
_cell.length_b   1.000
_cell.length_c   1.000
_cell.angle_alpha   90.00
_cell.angle_beta   90.00
_cell.angle_gamma   90.00
#
_symmetry.space_group_name_H-M   'P 1'
#
loop_
_entity.id
_entity.type
_entity.pdbx_description
1 polymer ?
#
loop_
_entity_poly.entity_id
_entity_poly.type
_entity_poly.pdbx_seq_one_letter_code
_entity_poly.pdbx_strand_id
1 'polypeptide(L)'
;MRKTKALPVFCFILLSVPLFGFIHQIPPPPIPVEIKKVAYNPNAADYTGLGYEGNPPFTGYIAPLDPAPGLVSEPFVDVNGNGVWDPGEPFTDLNFNGTYDPAVPNFQISDRDFSGACVPGDTIIFYLEVLNESGGPLSVRVEDDVPVGMFNAAVPHVPPPPLPVLPPGTTSSIADTNGNGITGDGGDTVTWNIATLPTGYTLLTYQADVLTDGTIDFGSSIINANASVHLENEGVPVVVTAGSIDVLVEAAQLVKEAFQDVACTIPAYFILPGSRLYYRLTVYNTVNAASPIPYTARVTDISDVIPSPGTSPQYNVNPPGLAPQPLVGNTISWQGLNLLGPGSSISGVYSIFIPLGSVGWITNNAQLTYDVAFPPPGATTVTTTSNTIDTRIDVTTFDNLASLFAANTFLVAGDNAYCTDVLGSAKISFGLADGGATNNPEGRTDVILTAAEHDTGNLIPVGGPGINLIADEFDGYFDITWNYFPAADPPVFQILADGYMIELNLNNYPVEDICIVYLAEHNSKNVMLVWGYGWRGTYAGSVYIGDPDKWTLHSGLHMLMLRWTDGNGDGLVQMTEIAVEHSN
;
A
#
# COMPACT_ATOMS: atom_id res chain seq x y z
N MET A 1 -23.65 11.77 94.17
CA MET A 1 -22.21 11.51 94.25
C MET A 1 -21.49 12.40 93.23
N ARG A 2 -20.45 13.10 93.70
CA ARG A 2 -19.47 13.98 93.01
C ARG A 2 -19.95 15.22 92.23
N LYS A 3 -19.77 16.36 92.91
CA LYS A 3 -19.50 17.73 92.41
C LYS A 3 -18.02 17.86 92.00
N THR A 4 -17.73 18.69 90.98
CA THR A 4 -16.66 19.73 90.86
C THR A 4 -16.69 20.28 89.42
N LYS A 5 -17.23 21.46 89.08
CA LYS A 5 -16.79 22.88 89.26
C LYS A 5 -15.38 23.22 88.76
N ALA A 6 -15.29 24.06 87.72
CA ALA A 6 -14.42 25.26 87.64
C ALA A 6 -14.96 26.27 86.60
N LEU A 7 -14.93 27.55 86.99
CA LEU A 7 -15.35 28.82 86.35
C LEU A 7 -14.05 29.58 85.87
N PRO A 8 -14.04 30.86 85.40
CA PRO A 8 -14.86 31.59 84.41
C PRO A 8 -14.09 32.71 83.60
N VAL A 9 -14.84 33.49 82.79
CA VAL A 9 -14.71 34.95 82.43
C VAL A 9 -13.43 35.46 81.72
N PHE A 10 -13.58 36.12 80.56
CA PHE A 10 -13.33 37.58 80.38
C PHE A 10 -13.78 38.13 79.01
N CYS A 11 -14.35 39.33 79.07
CA CYS A 11 -14.85 40.21 78.01
C CYS A 11 -13.71 40.99 77.33
N PHE A 12 -13.77 41.27 76.02
CA PHE A 12 -13.28 42.53 75.43
C PHE A 12 -13.94 42.82 74.07
N ILE A 13 -14.14 44.13 73.85
CA ILE A 13 -14.87 44.79 72.76
C ILE A 13 -13.89 45.29 71.68
N LEU A 14 -14.30 45.15 70.40
CA LEU A 14 -14.01 45.89 69.14
C LEU A 14 -12.57 46.38 68.82
N LEU A 15 -12.06 45.97 67.65
CA LEU A 15 -11.39 46.86 66.67
C LEU A 15 -11.36 46.26 65.25
N SER A 16 -11.59 47.14 64.28
CA SER A 16 -11.82 46.96 62.84
C SER A 16 -10.56 46.83 61.98
N VAL A 17 -10.55 45.92 61.00
CA VAL A 17 -9.81 46.03 59.70
C VAL A 17 -10.53 45.15 58.65
N PRO A 18 -10.73 45.60 57.38
CA PRO A 18 -11.45 44.82 56.38
C PRO A 18 -10.55 43.73 55.77
N LEU A 19 -11.01 42.48 55.77
CA LEU A 19 -10.36 41.42 55.01
C LEU A 19 -10.83 41.50 53.55
N PHE A 20 -9.95 41.99 52.68
CA PHE A 20 -10.02 41.75 51.24
C PHE A 20 -9.96 40.24 51.00
N GLY A 21 -11.12 39.63 50.78
CA GLY A 21 -11.24 38.25 50.30
C GLY A 21 -11.31 38.26 48.78
N PHE A 22 -10.24 37.82 48.12
CA PHE A 22 -10.24 37.47 46.71
C PHE A 22 -11.36 36.46 46.45
N ILE A 23 -12.36 36.86 45.68
CA ILE A 23 -13.31 35.95 45.05
C ILE A 23 -12.49 35.14 44.04
N HIS A 24 -12.18 33.88 44.36
CA HIS A 24 -11.87 32.91 43.32
C HIS A 24 -13.14 32.81 42.47
N GLN A 25 -13.06 33.30 41.23
CA GLN A 25 -14.09 33.07 40.22
C GLN A 25 -14.29 31.56 40.12
N ILE A 26 -15.50 31.11 40.43
CA ILE A 26 -15.96 29.78 40.03
C ILE A 26 -15.75 29.74 38.50
N PRO A 27 -15.02 28.75 37.94
CA PRO A 27 -14.91 28.64 36.49
C PRO A 27 -16.32 28.61 35.90
N PRO A 28 -16.58 29.31 34.79
CA PRO A 28 -17.89 29.26 34.15
C PRO A 28 -18.29 27.79 33.93
N PRO A 29 -19.58 27.44 34.07
CA PRO A 29 -20.03 26.09 33.81
C PRO A 29 -19.55 25.64 32.42
N PRO A 30 -19.08 24.39 32.26
CA PRO A 30 -18.69 23.88 30.96
C PRO A 30 -19.85 24.06 29.99
N ILE A 31 -19.54 24.53 28.78
CA ILE A 31 -20.55 24.70 27.74
C ILE A 31 -21.07 23.30 27.41
N PRO A 32 -22.39 23.06 27.49
CA PRO A 32 -22.94 21.72 27.39
C PRO A 32 -22.90 21.14 25.97
N VAL A 33 -22.34 21.85 25.00
CA VAL A 33 -22.29 21.44 23.60
C VAL A 33 -20.91 21.69 23.02
N GLU A 34 -20.39 20.69 22.30
CA GLU A 34 -19.17 20.78 21.49
C GLU A 34 -19.53 20.54 20.01
N ILE A 35 -18.79 21.18 19.10
CA ILE A 35 -18.88 20.91 17.66
C ILE A 35 -17.50 20.64 17.07
N LYS A 36 -17.40 19.58 16.27
CA LYS A 36 -16.23 19.26 15.45
C LYS A 36 -16.65 19.14 14.01
N LYS A 37 -15.69 19.38 13.13
CA LYS A 37 -15.90 19.38 11.69
C LYS A 37 -14.96 18.38 11.05
N VAL A 38 -15.40 17.81 9.93
CA VAL A 38 -14.56 16.99 9.05
C VAL A 38 -14.99 17.13 7.57
N ALA A 39 -14.06 16.93 6.63
CA ALA A 39 -14.34 16.82 5.20
C ALA A 39 -13.85 15.47 4.63
N TYR A 40 -14.53 14.95 3.62
CA TYR A 40 -14.24 13.66 2.97
C TYR A 40 -14.50 13.74 1.46
N ASN A 41 -13.57 13.27 0.62
CA ASN A 41 -13.76 13.16 -0.82
C ASN A 41 -14.02 11.70 -1.24
N PRO A 42 -15.26 11.26 -1.47
CA PRO A 42 -15.58 9.92 -1.98
C PRO A 42 -14.99 9.60 -3.36
N ASN A 43 -14.61 10.61 -4.14
CA ASN A 43 -14.06 10.45 -5.48
C ASN A 43 -12.53 10.33 -5.49
N ALA A 44 -11.88 10.51 -4.33
CA ALA A 44 -10.45 10.30 -4.21
C ALA A 44 -10.13 8.83 -4.54
N ALA A 45 -9.32 8.61 -5.58
CA ALA A 45 -8.86 7.28 -5.92
C ALA A 45 -7.92 6.79 -4.82
N ASP A 46 -8.37 5.80 -4.05
CA ASP A 46 -7.51 5.08 -3.12
C ASP A 46 -6.51 4.25 -3.94
N TYR A 47 -5.32 4.82 -4.15
CA TYR A 47 -4.19 4.12 -4.78
C TYR A 47 -3.31 3.40 -3.74
N THR A 48 -3.74 3.29 -2.48
CA THR A 48 -3.13 2.33 -1.57
C THR A 48 -3.75 0.97 -1.81
N GLY A 49 -3.23 0.27 -2.83
CA GLY A 49 -3.60 -1.11 -3.14
C GLY A 49 -3.28 -2.07 -2.00
N LEU A 50 -4.03 -2.03 -0.90
CA LEU A 50 -4.22 -3.17 -0.02
C LEU A 50 -5.14 -4.15 -0.74
N GLY A 51 -4.52 -4.90 -1.65
CA GLY A 51 -5.15 -5.98 -2.37
C GLY A 51 -5.73 -7.02 -1.42
N TYR A 52 -6.93 -7.46 -1.74
CA TYR A 52 -7.26 -8.87 -1.70
C TYR A 52 -7.55 -9.30 -3.14
N GLU A 53 -6.49 -9.50 -3.95
CA GLU A 53 -6.59 -10.25 -5.19
C GLU A 53 -5.97 -11.64 -5.02
N GLY A 54 -6.85 -12.63 -5.05
CA GLY A 54 -6.57 -14.06 -5.23
C GLY A 54 -7.89 -14.75 -5.59
N ASN A 55 -8.18 -14.92 -6.88
CA ASN A 55 -9.46 -15.41 -7.43
C ASN A 55 -9.41 -16.94 -7.65
N PRO A 56 -10.54 -17.71 -7.67
CA PRO A 56 -11.43 -17.74 -8.85
C PRO A 56 -12.93 -18.01 -8.53
N PRO A 57 -13.78 -18.29 -9.53
CA PRO A 57 -14.62 -17.37 -10.30
C PRO A 57 -16.06 -17.27 -9.72
N PHE A 58 -16.52 -16.07 -9.35
CA PHE A 58 -17.96 -15.83 -9.15
C PHE A 58 -18.52 -14.93 -10.25
N THR A 59 -19.19 -15.57 -11.20
CA THR A 59 -20.11 -14.91 -12.12
C THR A 59 -21.32 -14.39 -11.34
N GLY A 60 -21.46 -13.06 -11.26
CA GLY A 60 -22.73 -12.40 -11.00
C GLY A 60 -22.88 -11.74 -9.63
N TYR A 61 -22.24 -10.59 -9.41
CA TYR A 61 -22.79 -9.48 -8.62
C TYR A 61 -21.99 -8.21 -8.92
N ILE A 62 -22.68 -7.10 -9.26
CA ILE A 62 -22.09 -5.77 -9.28
C ILE A 62 -22.15 -5.26 -7.84
N ALA A 63 -21.02 -4.92 -7.22
CA ALA A 63 -21.04 -4.26 -5.92
C ALA A 63 -21.24 -2.74 -6.11
N PRO A 64 -22.32 -2.16 -5.56
CA PRO A 64 -22.35 -0.75 -5.20
C PRO A 64 -21.71 -0.58 -3.81
N LEU A 65 -21.06 0.56 -3.61
CA LEU A 65 -20.56 1.09 -2.34
C LEU A 65 -19.26 0.42 -1.87
N ASP A 66 -18.16 1.14 -2.05
CA ASP A 66 -17.05 1.15 -1.09
C ASP A 66 -17.29 2.30 -0.11
N PRO A 67 -17.89 2.04 1.07
CA PRO A 67 -17.67 2.83 2.25
C PRO A 67 -16.53 2.14 3.03
N ALA A 68 -15.44 2.88 3.26
CA ALA A 68 -14.26 2.46 4.01
C ALA A 68 -14.52 1.41 5.12
N PRO A 69 -13.63 0.42 5.30
CA PRO A 69 -13.78 -0.63 6.30
C PRO A 69 -13.88 -0.01 7.70
N GLY A 70 -15.11 0.05 8.22
CA GLY A 70 -15.43 0.73 9.48
C GLY A 70 -16.87 1.25 9.60
N LEU A 71 -17.71 1.13 8.56
CA LEU A 71 -19.05 1.73 8.54
C LEU A 71 -20.22 0.79 8.88
N VAL A 72 -19.98 -0.46 9.30
CA VAL A 72 -21.04 -1.40 9.70
C VAL A 72 -20.93 -1.72 11.19
N SER A 73 -21.98 -1.37 11.95
CA SER A 73 -22.17 -1.86 13.32
C SER A 73 -22.11 -3.38 13.32
N GLU A 74 -21.39 -3.96 14.26
CA GLU A 74 -21.46 -5.40 14.47
C GLU A 74 -22.88 -5.78 14.93
N PRO A 75 -23.48 -6.83 14.34
CA PRO A 75 -24.77 -7.32 14.80
C PRO A 75 -24.65 -7.83 16.23
N PHE A 76 -25.50 -7.35 17.14
CA PHE A 76 -25.64 -7.88 18.49
C PHE A 76 -27.04 -8.35 18.81
N VAL A 77 -27.15 -9.22 19.82
CA VAL A 77 -28.43 -9.64 20.38
C VAL A 77 -28.72 -8.75 21.58
N ASP A 78 -29.62 -7.78 21.39
CA ASP A 78 -30.15 -6.95 22.47
C ASP A 78 -31.04 -7.79 23.40
N VAL A 79 -30.48 -8.24 24.52
CA VAL A 79 -31.16 -9.13 25.47
C VAL A 79 -32.12 -8.35 26.36
N ASN A 80 -31.86 -7.06 26.58
CA ASN A 80 -32.61 -6.24 27.52
C ASN A 80 -33.59 -5.25 26.87
N GLY A 81 -33.54 -5.09 25.54
CA GLY A 81 -34.47 -4.32 24.72
C GLY A 81 -34.24 -2.81 24.72
N ASN A 82 -33.03 -2.33 25.06
CA ASN A 82 -32.71 -0.90 25.14
C ASN A 82 -32.16 -0.30 23.83
N GLY A 83 -31.88 -1.13 22.82
CA GLY A 83 -31.37 -0.72 21.52
C GLY A 83 -29.87 -0.39 21.48
N VAL A 84 -29.09 -0.73 22.51
CA VAL A 84 -27.62 -0.59 22.55
C VAL A 84 -26.97 -1.87 23.08
N TRP A 85 -25.71 -2.13 22.75
CA TRP A 85 -25.01 -3.31 23.28
C TRP A 85 -24.55 -3.07 24.72
N ASP A 86 -24.84 -4.02 25.60
CA ASP A 86 -24.38 -4.04 26.99
C ASP A 86 -23.31 -5.11 27.24
N PRO A 87 -22.35 -4.89 28.16
CA PRO A 87 -21.34 -5.89 28.52
C PRO A 87 -21.98 -7.21 28.98
N GLY A 88 -21.80 -8.25 28.16
CA GLY A 88 -22.37 -9.58 28.38
C GLY A 88 -23.38 -10.01 27.30
N GLU A 89 -23.74 -9.12 26.37
CA GLU A 89 -24.57 -9.46 25.22
C GLU A 89 -23.75 -10.09 24.08
N PRO A 90 -24.28 -11.12 23.39
CA PRO A 90 -23.59 -11.75 22.27
C PRO A 90 -23.56 -10.83 21.05
N PHE A 91 -22.44 -10.85 20.32
CA PHE A 91 -22.26 -10.12 19.06
C PHE A 91 -21.56 -10.98 18.01
N THR A 92 -21.67 -10.59 16.73
CA THR A 92 -20.91 -11.17 15.62
C THR A 92 -19.69 -10.32 15.35
N ASP A 93 -18.53 -10.83 15.71
CA ASP A 93 -17.23 -10.20 15.47
C ASP A 93 -16.87 -10.31 13.98
N LEU A 94 -17.06 -9.21 13.23
CA LEU A 94 -16.88 -9.19 11.78
C LEU A 94 -15.42 -8.94 11.38
N ASN A 95 -14.61 -8.38 12.29
CA ASN A 95 -13.21 -8.03 12.04
C ASN A 95 -12.20 -8.92 12.81
N PHE A 96 -12.70 -9.86 13.61
CA PHE A 96 -11.96 -10.86 14.37
C PHE A 96 -11.05 -10.30 15.48
N ASN A 97 -11.40 -9.17 16.09
CA ASN A 97 -10.60 -8.54 17.15
C ASN A 97 -10.95 -9.00 18.58
N GLY A 98 -12.04 -9.76 18.75
CA GLY A 98 -12.48 -10.32 20.03
C GLY A 98 -13.21 -9.33 20.95
N THR A 99 -13.61 -8.15 20.46
CA THR A 99 -14.35 -7.12 21.20
C THR A 99 -15.55 -6.64 20.39
N TYR A 100 -16.66 -6.31 21.05
CA TYR A 100 -17.79 -5.71 20.34
C TYR A 100 -17.39 -4.31 19.90
N ASP A 101 -17.42 -4.07 18.60
CA ASP A 101 -17.32 -2.75 18.03
C ASP A 101 -18.74 -2.20 17.84
N PRO A 102 -19.20 -1.24 18.69
CA PRO A 102 -20.36 -0.47 18.33
C PRO A 102 -20.10 0.16 16.95
N ALA A 103 -21.15 0.64 16.27
CA ALA A 103 -20.93 1.73 15.30
C ALA A 103 -20.41 2.96 16.06
N VAL A 104 -19.18 2.89 16.56
CA VAL A 104 -18.30 4.01 16.74
C VAL A 104 -17.89 4.35 15.32
N PRO A 105 -18.32 5.48 14.77
CA PRO A 105 -17.48 6.14 13.80
C PRO A 105 -16.25 6.57 14.61
N ASN A 106 -15.30 5.67 14.78
CA ASN A 106 -13.96 6.03 15.20
C ASN A 106 -13.34 6.72 13.99
N PHE A 107 -13.88 7.89 13.66
CA PHE A 107 -13.33 8.77 12.65
C PHE A 107 -12.08 9.38 13.27
N GLN A 108 -10.99 8.61 13.26
CA GLN A 108 -9.73 9.19 12.84
C GLN A 108 -9.87 9.54 11.36
N ILE A 109 -10.68 10.54 11.02
CA ILE A 109 -10.45 11.22 9.75
C ILE A 109 -9.29 12.13 10.05
N SER A 110 -8.10 11.68 9.67
CA SER A 110 -6.91 12.47 9.84
C SER A 110 -7.01 13.69 8.93
N ASP A 111 -7.08 14.85 9.57
CA ASP A 111 -6.09 15.88 9.28
C ASP A 111 -4.71 15.21 9.34
N ARG A 112 -4.16 14.92 8.16
CA ARG A 112 -3.02 15.62 7.57
C ARG A 112 -2.35 14.76 6.48
N ASP A 113 -2.70 13.48 6.37
CA ASP A 113 -1.91 12.52 5.58
C ASP A 113 -2.72 11.59 4.63
N PHE A 114 -4.06 11.69 4.50
CA PHE A 114 -4.81 10.87 3.52
C PHE A 114 -4.69 11.43 2.09
N SER A 115 -3.93 10.75 1.24
CA SER A 115 -3.39 11.16 -0.08
C SER A 115 -4.39 11.44 -1.24
N GLY A 116 -5.55 12.03 -0.97
CA GLY A 116 -6.62 12.26 -1.95
C GLY A 116 -6.89 13.74 -2.20
N ALA A 117 -6.12 14.36 -3.09
CA ALA A 117 -6.36 15.74 -3.50
C ALA A 117 -7.72 15.91 -4.20
N CYS A 118 -8.37 17.04 -3.98
CA CYS A 118 -9.62 17.36 -4.68
C CYS A 118 -9.33 18.00 -6.06
N VAL A 119 -10.08 17.58 -7.08
CA VAL A 119 -10.04 18.15 -8.42
C VAL A 119 -11.39 18.76 -8.82
N PRO A 120 -11.44 19.69 -9.79
CA PRO A 120 -12.70 20.19 -10.32
C PRO A 120 -13.62 19.04 -10.80
N GLY A 121 -14.83 18.98 -10.25
CA GLY A 121 -15.81 17.91 -10.51
C GLY A 121 -15.93 16.85 -9.42
N ASP A 122 -15.07 16.88 -8.40
CA ASP A 122 -15.22 16.02 -7.22
C ASP A 122 -16.38 16.49 -6.34
N THR A 123 -17.02 15.54 -5.66
CA THR A 123 -17.97 15.81 -4.58
C THR A 123 -17.24 15.66 -3.25
N ILE A 124 -17.28 16.68 -2.39
CA ILE A 124 -16.79 16.62 -1.02
C ILE A 124 -17.98 16.48 -0.07
N ILE A 125 -17.88 15.60 0.90
CA ILE A 125 -18.84 15.41 1.99
C ILE A 125 -18.29 16.06 3.25
N PHE A 126 -19.01 17.03 3.80
CA PHE A 126 -18.71 17.65 5.08
C PHE A 126 -19.55 17.00 6.19
N TYR A 127 -18.88 16.68 7.30
CA TYR A 127 -19.45 16.13 8.51
C TYR A 127 -19.28 17.13 9.66
N LEU A 128 -20.36 17.36 10.42
CA LEU A 128 -20.36 18.13 11.65
C LEU A 128 -20.82 17.24 12.80
N GLU A 129 -19.92 16.97 13.74
CA GLU A 129 -20.22 16.22 14.95
C GLU A 129 -20.64 17.21 16.03
N VAL A 130 -21.87 17.07 16.53
CA VAL A 130 -22.41 17.89 17.62
C VAL A 130 -22.60 17.01 18.85
N LEU A 131 -21.81 17.25 19.89
CA LEU A 131 -21.89 16.52 21.17
C LEU A 131 -22.71 17.31 22.17
N ASN A 132 -23.72 16.69 22.79
CA ASN A 132 -24.51 17.26 23.88
C ASN A 132 -24.20 16.57 25.22
N GLU A 133 -23.60 17.31 26.15
CA GLU A 133 -23.20 16.89 27.49
C GLU A 133 -24.15 17.37 28.60
N SER A 134 -25.25 18.06 28.28
CA SER A 134 -26.15 18.67 29.29
C SER A 134 -26.92 17.68 30.18
N GLY A 135 -26.83 16.37 29.90
CA GLY A 135 -27.61 15.34 30.59
C GLY A 135 -29.10 15.31 30.22
N GLY A 136 -29.54 16.12 29.25
CA GLY A 136 -30.89 16.13 28.70
C GLY A 136 -30.96 16.66 27.27
N PRO A 137 -32.13 16.67 26.62
CA PRO A 137 -32.26 17.19 25.25
C PRO A 137 -32.22 18.72 25.19
N LEU A 138 -31.61 19.27 24.13
CA LEU A 138 -31.48 20.72 23.91
C LEU A 138 -32.04 21.14 22.54
N SER A 139 -32.51 22.38 22.42
CA SER A 139 -32.82 22.98 21.12
C SER A 139 -31.61 23.79 20.65
N VAL A 140 -31.11 23.51 19.45
CA VAL A 140 -29.93 24.17 18.89
C VAL A 140 -30.15 24.58 17.44
N ARG A 141 -29.44 25.62 17.00
CA ARG A 141 -29.28 25.98 15.59
C ARG A 141 -27.81 25.82 15.21
N VAL A 142 -27.53 25.00 14.20
CA VAL A 142 -26.18 24.77 13.69
C VAL A 142 -26.04 25.47 12.34
N GLU A 143 -24.94 26.17 12.14
CA GLU A 143 -24.59 26.85 10.89
C GLU A 143 -23.22 26.41 10.42
N ASP A 144 -23.06 26.37 9.10
CA ASP A 144 -21.75 26.23 8.47
C ASP A 144 -21.75 26.95 7.13
N ASP A 145 -20.60 27.49 6.74
CA ASP A 145 -20.46 28.12 5.43
C ASP A 145 -20.08 27.09 4.37
N VAL A 146 -20.61 27.28 3.17
CA VAL A 146 -20.18 26.57 1.96
C VAL A 146 -18.85 27.21 1.52
N PRO A 147 -17.76 26.45 1.39
CA PRO A 147 -16.48 27.01 0.97
C PRO A 147 -16.54 27.69 -0.39
N VAL A 148 -15.80 28.78 -0.53
CA VAL A 148 -15.65 29.49 -1.81
C VAL A 148 -15.14 28.54 -2.88
N GLY A 149 -15.83 28.48 -4.03
CA GLY A 149 -15.49 27.54 -5.11
C GLY A 149 -16.32 26.26 -5.15
N MET A 150 -17.25 26.07 -4.22
CA MET A 150 -18.15 24.91 -4.20
C MET A 150 -19.56 25.29 -4.69
N PHE A 151 -20.09 24.48 -5.62
CA PHE A 151 -21.37 24.54 -6.35
C PHE A 151 -21.78 25.81 -7.13
N ASN A 152 -22.50 25.61 -8.26
CA ASN A 152 -23.30 26.64 -8.96
C ASN A 152 -24.47 25.97 -9.72
N ALA A 153 -25.66 26.57 -9.64
CA ALA A 153 -26.98 25.94 -9.63
C ALA A 153 -27.39 25.06 -10.86
N ALA A 154 -27.79 23.80 -10.60
CA ALA A 154 -28.60 23.03 -11.56
C ALA A 154 -29.65 22.07 -10.96
N VAL A 155 -29.55 21.68 -9.68
CA VAL A 155 -30.56 20.81 -9.04
C VAL A 155 -30.72 21.21 -7.57
N PRO A 156 -31.94 21.39 -7.04
CA PRO A 156 -32.13 21.51 -5.60
C PRO A 156 -31.65 20.21 -4.94
N HIS A 157 -30.51 20.26 -4.26
CA HIS A 157 -30.04 19.15 -3.46
C HIS A 157 -31.02 18.93 -2.32
N VAL A 158 -31.76 17.81 -2.38
CA VAL A 158 -32.28 17.18 -1.19
C VAL A 158 -31.06 16.52 -0.54
N PRO A 159 -30.75 16.76 0.75
CA PRO A 159 -29.67 16.06 1.43
C PRO A 159 -29.81 14.55 1.16
N PRO A 160 -28.72 13.82 0.87
CA PRO A 160 -28.78 12.36 0.94
C PRO A 160 -29.37 11.98 2.30
N PRO A 161 -30.23 10.94 2.39
CA PRO A 161 -30.75 10.51 3.67
C PRO A 161 -29.55 10.26 4.59
N PRO A 162 -29.50 10.95 5.75
CA PRO A 162 -28.33 10.90 6.61
C PRO A 162 -28.13 9.47 7.09
N LEU A 163 -26.88 9.04 7.19
CA LEU A 163 -26.51 7.67 7.60
C LEU A 163 -27.11 7.30 8.99
N PRO A 164 -27.48 8.28 9.83
CA PRO A 164 -28.57 8.20 10.80
C PRO A 164 -29.77 9.11 10.46
N VAL A 165 -31.02 8.69 10.75
CA VAL A 165 -32.21 9.57 10.66
C VAL A 165 -32.03 10.76 11.61
N LEU A 166 -32.09 12.00 11.10
CA LEU A 166 -32.03 13.20 11.94
C LEU A 166 -33.11 13.20 13.03
N PRO A 167 -32.87 13.82 14.19
CA PRO A 167 -33.87 13.92 15.26
C PRO A 167 -35.22 14.43 14.71
N PRO A 168 -36.37 13.85 15.12
CA PRO A 168 -37.68 14.28 14.65
C PRO A 168 -37.91 15.79 14.84
N GLY A 169 -38.35 16.47 13.78
CA GLY A 169 -38.57 17.91 13.80
C GLY A 169 -37.36 18.77 13.40
N THR A 170 -36.23 18.16 13.04
CA THR A 170 -35.08 18.87 12.46
C THR A 170 -35.44 19.44 11.07
N THR A 171 -35.11 20.70 10.81
CA THR A 171 -35.24 21.33 9.49
C THR A 171 -33.88 21.84 9.01
N SER A 172 -33.55 21.64 7.73
CA SER A 172 -32.34 22.17 7.10
C SER A 172 -32.67 23.14 5.96
N SER A 173 -31.87 24.20 5.80
CA SER A 173 -32.01 25.17 4.71
C SER A 173 -30.65 25.72 4.28
N ILE A 174 -30.56 26.20 3.05
CA ILE A 174 -29.41 26.93 2.52
C ILE A 174 -29.90 28.33 2.12
N ALA A 175 -29.15 29.37 2.45
CA ALA A 175 -29.52 30.76 2.17
C ALA A 175 -28.39 31.52 1.47
N ASP A 176 -28.74 32.30 0.44
CA ASP A 176 -27.86 33.29 -0.19
C ASP A 176 -27.44 34.34 0.86
N THR A 177 -26.24 34.17 1.39
CA THR A 177 -25.72 34.94 2.53
C THR A 177 -24.59 35.87 2.10
N ASN A 178 -23.93 35.55 0.99
CA ASN A 178 -22.92 36.40 0.37
C ASN A 178 -23.54 37.52 -0.51
N GLY A 179 -24.85 37.43 -0.83
CA GLY A 179 -25.62 38.46 -1.52
C GLY A 179 -25.39 38.52 -3.03
N ASN A 180 -24.90 37.43 -3.64
CA ASN A 180 -24.59 37.38 -5.06
C ASN A 180 -25.79 36.99 -5.95
N GLY A 181 -26.93 36.64 -5.34
CA GLY A 181 -28.17 36.28 -6.03
C GLY A 181 -28.26 34.81 -6.45
N ILE A 182 -27.30 33.97 -6.04
CA ILE A 182 -27.24 32.53 -6.29
C ILE A 182 -27.30 31.84 -4.93
N THR A 183 -28.29 30.96 -4.73
CA THR A 183 -28.40 30.20 -3.48
C THR A 183 -27.68 28.86 -3.61
N GLY A 184 -26.81 28.57 -2.64
CA GLY A 184 -26.07 27.32 -2.49
C GLY A 184 -24.69 27.31 -3.11
N ASP A 185 -24.12 28.49 -3.40
CA ASP A 185 -22.75 28.61 -3.87
C ASP A 185 -21.78 29.02 -2.75
N GLY A 186 -20.49 29.07 -3.09
CA GLY A 186 -19.44 29.38 -2.13
C GLY A 186 -19.63 30.73 -1.42
N GLY A 187 -19.63 30.71 -0.09
CA GLY A 187 -19.90 31.87 0.76
C GLY A 187 -21.34 31.94 1.30
N ASP A 188 -22.21 31.00 0.90
CA ASP A 188 -23.53 30.84 1.49
C ASP A 188 -23.52 30.00 2.76
N THR A 189 -24.57 30.13 3.57
CA THR A 189 -24.66 29.44 4.86
C THR A 189 -25.70 28.31 4.80
N VAL A 190 -25.28 27.12 5.23
CA VAL A 190 -26.14 25.97 5.52
C VAL A 190 -26.57 26.04 6.98
N THR A 191 -27.87 25.91 7.25
CA THR A 191 -28.45 25.98 8.60
C THR A 191 -29.26 24.71 8.92
N TRP A 192 -29.05 24.14 10.11
CA TRP A 192 -29.90 23.12 10.71
C TRP A 192 -30.55 23.64 11.99
N ASN A 193 -31.88 23.60 12.07
CA ASN A 193 -32.62 23.85 13.32
C ASN A 193 -33.02 22.51 13.93
N ILE A 194 -32.46 22.17 15.09
CA ILE A 194 -32.66 20.90 15.78
C ILE A 194 -33.49 21.17 17.04
N ALA A 195 -34.76 20.78 17.02
CA ALA A 195 -35.70 21.05 18.11
C ALA A 195 -35.39 20.25 19.39
N THR A 196 -34.87 19.03 19.25
CA THR A 196 -34.54 18.14 20.35
C THR A 196 -33.26 17.36 20.04
N LEU A 197 -32.11 18.00 20.24
CA LEU A 197 -30.80 17.38 20.20
C LEU A 197 -30.70 16.41 21.39
N PRO A 198 -30.62 15.09 21.18
CA PRO A 198 -30.51 14.11 22.27
C PRO A 198 -29.18 14.29 23.02
N THR A 199 -29.09 13.73 24.23
CA THR A 199 -27.80 13.63 24.93
C THR A 199 -26.89 12.66 24.19
N GLY A 200 -25.59 12.97 24.09
CA GLY A 200 -24.62 12.23 23.27
C GLY A 200 -24.36 12.91 21.92
N TYR A 201 -23.91 12.12 20.95
CA TYR A 201 -23.44 12.63 19.65
C TYR A 201 -24.56 12.67 18.60
N THR A 202 -24.58 13.73 17.79
CA THR A 202 -25.41 13.87 16.59
C THR A 202 -24.56 14.29 15.42
N LEU A 203 -24.67 13.57 14.29
CA LEU A 203 -23.90 13.84 13.08
C LEU A 203 -24.77 14.57 12.04
N LEU A 204 -24.29 15.72 11.57
CA LEU A 204 -24.89 16.46 10.46
C LEU A 204 -24.00 16.35 9.24
N THR A 205 -24.60 16.28 8.05
CA THR A 205 -23.87 16.06 6.80
C THR A 205 -24.40 16.94 5.68
N TYR A 206 -23.51 17.48 4.86
CA TYR A 206 -23.86 18.03 3.55
C TYR A 206 -22.79 17.69 2.52
N GLN A 207 -23.20 17.63 1.26
CA GLN A 207 -22.30 17.41 0.13
C GLN A 207 -22.07 18.72 -0.60
N ALA A 208 -20.90 18.87 -1.21
CA ALA A 208 -20.40 20.06 -1.89
C ALA A 208 -19.60 19.68 -3.13
N ASP A 209 -20.07 20.01 -4.34
CA ASP A 209 -19.29 19.74 -5.57
C ASP A 209 -18.27 20.85 -5.81
N VAL A 210 -17.04 20.45 -6.13
CA VAL A 210 -15.98 21.35 -6.58
C VAL A 210 -16.35 21.83 -7.99
N LEU A 211 -16.50 23.14 -8.15
CA LEU A 211 -16.94 23.74 -9.41
C LEU A 211 -16.09 23.33 -10.61
N THR A 212 -16.75 22.81 -11.65
CA THR A 212 -16.10 22.43 -12.92
C THR A 212 -15.94 23.60 -13.89
N ASP A 213 -16.64 24.71 -13.65
CA ASP A 213 -16.69 25.85 -14.57
C ASP A 213 -15.47 26.77 -14.48
N GLY A 214 -14.58 26.50 -13.50
CA GLY A 214 -13.34 27.22 -13.30
C GLY A 214 -13.50 28.70 -12.99
N THR A 215 -14.68 29.10 -12.50
CA THR A 215 -15.01 30.50 -12.19
C THR A 215 -14.31 31.03 -10.93
N ILE A 216 -13.70 30.15 -10.13
CA ILE A 216 -13.08 30.47 -8.84
C ILE A 216 -11.67 29.86 -8.77
N ASP A 217 -10.71 30.66 -8.28
CA ASP A 217 -9.35 30.23 -7.93
C ASP A 217 -9.35 29.68 -6.50
N PHE A 218 -9.05 28.38 -6.35
CA PHE A 218 -9.05 27.68 -5.07
C PHE A 218 -7.73 27.85 -4.29
N GLY A 219 -6.70 28.48 -4.86
CA GLY A 219 -5.36 28.49 -4.26
C GLY A 219 -4.78 27.08 -4.08
N SER A 220 -3.99 26.88 -3.02
CA SER A 220 -3.44 25.56 -2.64
C SER A 220 -4.42 24.69 -1.84
N SER A 221 -5.52 25.28 -1.34
CA SER A 221 -6.48 24.60 -0.49
C SER A 221 -7.85 25.28 -0.43
N ILE A 222 -8.91 24.47 -0.35
CA ILE A 222 -10.29 24.90 -0.03
C ILE A 222 -10.42 24.99 1.49
N ILE A 223 -10.82 26.14 2.01
CA ILE A 223 -10.92 26.38 3.46
C ILE A 223 -12.38 26.47 3.88
N ASN A 224 -12.75 25.73 4.93
CA ASN A 224 -14.06 25.81 5.52
C ASN A 224 -14.00 26.18 7.02
N ALA A 225 -14.19 27.47 7.34
CA ALA A 225 -13.84 28.04 8.64
C ALA A 225 -14.99 28.27 9.63
N ASN A 226 -16.26 28.28 9.19
CA ASN A 226 -17.32 29.00 9.92
C ASN A 226 -18.43 28.11 10.51
N ALA A 227 -18.08 26.92 11.00
CA ALA A 227 -19.06 26.04 11.66
C ALA A 227 -19.37 26.52 13.09
N SER A 228 -20.63 26.80 13.39
CA SER A 228 -21.10 27.28 14.69
C SER A 228 -22.38 26.60 15.18
N VAL A 229 -22.51 26.48 16.50
CA VAL A 229 -23.73 26.05 17.21
C VAL A 229 -24.23 27.20 18.07
N HIS A 230 -25.49 27.57 17.86
CA HIS A 230 -26.22 28.57 18.61
C HIS A 230 -27.22 27.87 19.54
N LEU A 231 -27.10 28.14 20.85
CA LEU A 231 -27.97 27.58 21.88
C LEU A 231 -28.31 28.60 22.97
N GLU A 232 -29.37 28.36 23.72
CA GLU A 232 -29.67 29.09 24.96
C GLU A 232 -29.22 28.25 26.17
N ASN A 233 -28.30 28.78 26.97
CA ASN A 233 -27.86 28.18 28.22
C ASN A 233 -28.32 29.05 29.40
N GLU A 234 -29.25 28.55 30.21
CA GLU A 234 -29.84 29.28 31.36
C GLU A 234 -30.42 30.68 30.98
N GLY A 235 -30.95 30.82 29.77
CA GLY A 235 -31.49 32.09 29.25
C GLY A 235 -30.44 33.05 28.68
N VAL A 236 -29.18 32.62 28.58
CA VAL A 236 -28.10 33.35 27.92
C VAL A 236 -27.80 32.71 26.57
N PRO A 237 -27.82 33.46 25.46
CA PRO A 237 -27.36 32.96 24.16
C PRO A 237 -25.86 32.62 24.20
N VAL A 238 -25.51 31.41 23.77
CA VAL A 238 -24.14 30.92 23.65
C VAL A 238 -23.89 30.50 22.21
N VAL A 239 -22.70 30.81 21.70
CA VAL A 239 -22.21 30.36 20.40
C VAL A 239 -20.95 29.54 20.62
N VAL A 240 -20.92 28.32 20.08
CA VAL A 240 -19.76 27.43 20.07
C VAL A 240 -19.30 27.28 18.63
N THR A 241 -18.01 27.41 18.36
CA THR A 241 -17.46 27.33 17.00
C THR A 241 -16.47 26.17 16.89
N ALA A 242 -16.47 25.47 15.76
CA ALA A 242 -15.44 24.49 15.44
C ALA A 242 -14.19 25.19 14.85
N GLY A 243 -13.06 24.47 14.84
CA GLY A 243 -11.89 24.90 14.08
C GLY A 243 -12.12 24.83 12.56
N SER A 244 -11.32 25.58 11.80
CA SER A 244 -11.32 25.51 10.34
C SER A 244 -10.75 24.20 9.82
N ILE A 245 -11.17 23.80 8.62
CA ILE A 245 -10.60 22.68 7.87
C ILE A 245 -10.09 23.17 6.53
N ASP A 246 -8.91 22.69 6.17
CA ASP A 246 -8.27 22.95 4.89
C ASP A 246 -8.23 21.66 4.06
N VAL A 247 -8.75 21.68 2.83
CA VAL A 247 -8.69 20.56 1.87
C VAL A 247 -7.71 20.92 0.76
N LEU A 248 -6.68 20.12 0.52
CA LEU A 248 -5.65 20.40 -0.49
C LEU A 248 -6.16 20.19 -1.92
N VAL A 249 -5.71 21.05 -2.85
CA VAL A 249 -6.02 20.98 -4.29
C VAL A 249 -4.75 20.62 -5.06
N GLU A 250 -4.73 19.49 -5.78
CA GLU A 250 -3.61 19.09 -6.64
C GLU A 250 -4.01 19.17 -8.12
N ALA A 251 -3.24 19.94 -8.89
CA ALA A 251 -3.38 20.02 -10.35
C ALA A 251 -2.48 19.02 -11.09
N ALA A 252 -1.54 18.37 -10.39
CA ALA A 252 -0.72 17.32 -10.94
C ALA A 252 -0.31 16.29 -9.87
N GLN A 253 -0.27 15.01 -10.27
CA GLN A 253 0.12 13.90 -9.41
C GLN A 253 1.41 13.25 -9.94
N LEU A 254 2.27 12.75 -9.05
CA LEU A 254 3.44 11.94 -9.38
C LEU A 254 3.20 10.47 -8.99
N VAL A 255 3.35 9.56 -9.95
CA VAL A 255 3.30 8.12 -9.73
C VAL A 255 4.68 7.54 -9.95
N LYS A 256 5.12 6.68 -9.04
CA LYS A 256 6.38 5.94 -9.11
C LYS A 256 6.09 4.45 -9.17
N GLU A 257 6.77 3.76 -10.07
CA GLU A 257 6.63 2.32 -10.26
C GLU A 257 8.03 1.69 -10.40
N ALA A 258 8.21 0.46 -9.92
CA ALA A 258 9.48 -0.27 -10.01
C ALA A 258 9.35 -1.49 -10.95
N PHE A 259 10.40 -1.73 -11.74
CA PHE A 259 10.47 -2.76 -12.76
C PHE A 259 11.82 -3.46 -12.80
N GLN A 260 11.81 -4.72 -13.25
CA GLN A 260 13.01 -5.53 -13.43
C GLN A 260 13.67 -5.28 -14.79
N ASP A 261 12.96 -4.66 -15.72
CA ASP A 261 13.40 -4.45 -17.10
C ASP A 261 13.30 -2.97 -17.53
N VAL A 262 14.15 -2.59 -18.49
CA VAL A 262 14.20 -1.22 -19.01
C VAL A 262 12.93 -0.82 -19.79
N ALA A 263 12.18 -1.78 -20.33
CA ALA A 263 10.94 -1.50 -21.03
C ALA A 263 9.75 -1.27 -20.07
N CYS A 264 9.97 -1.42 -18.75
CA CYS A 264 8.97 -1.25 -17.71
C CYS A 264 7.74 -2.14 -17.95
N THR A 265 8.00 -3.43 -18.17
CA THR A 265 6.97 -4.44 -18.48
C THR A 265 6.81 -5.47 -17.36
N ILE A 266 7.84 -5.67 -16.53
CA ILE A 266 7.86 -6.65 -15.44
C ILE A 266 7.98 -5.92 -14.10
N PRO A 267 6.93 -5.84 -13.28
CA PRO A 267 6.97 -5.18 -11.97
C PRO A 267 8.03 -5.80 -11.04
N ALA A 268 8.74 -4.98 -10.27
CA ALA A 268 9.79 -5.40 -9.35
C ALA A 268 9.34 -5.41 -7.89
N TYR A 269 8.57 -6.43 -7.50
CA TYR A 269 8.30 -6.73 -6.09
C TYR A 269 9.53 -7.33 -5.39
N PHE A 270 10.32 -8.10 -6.15
CA PHE A 270 11.57 -8.70 -5.75
C PHE A 270 12.66 -8.34 -6.76
N ILE A 271 13.90 -8.17 -6.29
CA ILE A 271 15.07 -8.01 -7.14
C ILE A 271 16.29 -8.69 -6.55
N LEU A 272 17.12 -9.26 -7.41
CA LEU A 272 18.35 -9.94 -7.01
C LEU A 272 19.52 -8.94 -6.82
N PRO A 273 20.44 -9.20 -5.88
CA PRO A 273 21.75 -8.58 -5.86
C PRO A 273 22.46 -8.77 -7.19
N GLY A 274 23.11 -7.72 -7.71
CA GLY A 274 23.74 -7.71 -9.03
C GLY A 274 22.80 -7.33 -10.18
N SER A 275 21.48 -7.26 -9.95
CA SER A 275 20.51 -6.80 -10.96
C SER A 275 20.37 -5.28 -11.00
N ARG A 276 19.68 -4.78 -12.03
CA ARG A 276 19.28 -3.37 -12.13
C ARG A 276 17.80 -3.22 -11.81
N LEU A 277 17.49 -2.34 -10.86
CA LEU A 277 16.13 -1.91 -10.58
C LEU A 277 15.81 -0.68 -11.44
N TYR A 278 14.74 -0.74 -12.21
CA TYR A 278 14.27 0.36 -13.04
C TYR A 278 13.09 1.03 -12.35
N TYR A 279 13.09 2.36 -12.29
CA TYR A 279 11.97 3.15 -11.81
C TYR A 279 11.37 3.97 -12.94
N ARG A 280 10.05 3.90 -13.09
CA ARG A 280 9.29 4.81 -13.95
C ARG A 280 8.61 5.86 -13.08
N LEU A 281 8.82 7.12 -13.42
CA LEU A 281 8.14 8.27 -12.83
C LEU A 281 7.17 8.82 -13.86
N THR A 282 5.88 8.89 -13.53
CA THR A 282 4.84 9.46 -14.39
C THR A 282 4.15 10.61 -13.68
N VAL A 283 4.17 11.80 -14.29
CA VAL A 283 3.42 12.95 -13.82
C VAL A 283 2.15 13.07 -14.64
N TYR A 284 1.00 13.10 -13.97
CA TYR A 284 -0.31 13.30 -14.59
C TYR A 284 -0.83 14.69 -14.28
N ASN A 285 -1.38 15.38 -15.29
CA ASN A 285 -2.27 16.50 -15.04
C ASN A 285 -3.67 15.93 -14.77
N THR A 286 -4.15 16.12 -13.53
CA THR A 286 -5.41 15.58 -13.04
C THR A 286 -6.63 16.39 -13.49
N VAL A 287 -6.41 17.55 -14.14
CA VAL A 287 -7.48 18.38 -14.68
C VAL A 287 -8.11 17.71 -15.91
N ASN A 288 -9.44 17.61 -15.90
CA ASN A 288 -10.22 17.03 -16.99
C ASN A 288 -9.90 17.69 -18.35
N ALA A 289 -9.66 16.87 -19.37
CA ALA A 289 -9.38 17.30 -20.75
C ALA A 289 -10.48 18.17 -21.39
N ALA A 290 -11.72 18.09 -20.89
CA ALA A 290 -12.86 18.89 -21.34
C ALA A 290 -12.99 20.25 -20.65
N SER A 291 -12.07 20.61 -19.74
CA SER A 291 -12.13 21.88 -19.02
C SER A 291 -11.98 23.08 -19.99
N PRO A 292 -12.88 24.08 -19.93
CA PRO A 292 -12.95 25.16 -20.92
C PRO A 292 -11.90 26.28 -20.73
N ILE A 293 -11.08 26.24 -19.66
CA ILE A 293 -10.06 27.25 -19.33
C ILE A 293 -8.67 26.60 -19.45
N PRO A 294 -7.61 27.32 -19.90
CA PRO A 294 -6.25 26.78 -19.97
C PRO A 294 -5.66 26.55 -18.58
N TYR A 295 -6.00 25.42 -17.97
CA TYR A 295 -5.27 24.90 -16.82
C TYR A 295 -3.97 24.26 -17.30
N THR A 296 -2.85 24.91 -17.01
CA THR A 296 -1.52 24.35 -17.28
C THR A 296 -0.76 24.20 -15.98
N ALA A 297 -0.47 22.96 -15.60
CA ALA A 297 0.56 22.70 -14.61
C ALA A 297 1.93 22.86 -15.31
N ARG A 298 2.76 23.74 -14.78
CA ARG A 298 4.13 23.94 -15.24
C ARG A 298 5.05 23.16 -14.31
N VAL A 299 5.44 21.95 -14.70
CA VAL A 299 6.38 21.16 -13.93
C VAL A 299 7.72 21.88 -13.91
N THR A 300 8.30 22.09 -12.72
CA THR A 300 9.56 22.82 -12.52
C THR A 300 10.70 21.91 -12.06
N ASP A 301 10.42 20.94 -11.19
CA ASP A 301 11.39 19.95 -10.70
C ASP A 301 10.70 18.61 -10.43
N ILE A 302 11.37 17.51 -10.81
CA ILE A 302 11.08 16.17 -10.31
C ILE A 302 12.36 15.70 -9.65
N SER A 303 12.30 15.25 -8.40
CA SER A 303 13.48 14.75 -7.68
C SER A 303 13.19 13.46 -6.93
N ASP A 304 14.24 12.66 -6.74
CA ASP A 304 14.15 11.36 -6.09
C ASP A 304 15.42 11.12 -5.28
N VAL A 305 15.29 10.65 -4.05
CA VAL A 305 16.43 10.34 -3.17
C VAL A 305 16.63 8.83 -3.19
N ILE A 306 17.66 8.37 -3.87
CA ILE A 306 17.96 6.95 -3.95
C ILE A 306 18.44 6.44 -2.57
N PRO A 307 17.78 5.43 -1.98
CA PRO A 307 18.29 4.73 -0.81
C PRO A 307 19.64 4.12 -1.18
N SER A 308 20.68 4.35 -0.37
CA SER A 308 22.02 3.86 -0.72
C SER A 308 22.02 2.33 -0.82
N PRO A 309 22.49 1.78 -1.97
CA PRO A 309 23.79 1.11 -1.94
C PRO A 309 24.62 1.43 -3.19
N GLY A 310 25.93 1.62 -3.00
CA GLY A 310 26.80 2.34 -3.92
C GLY A 310 26.83 1.84 -5.37
N THR A 311 26.46 2.71 -6.31
CA THR A 311 27.15 3.02 -7.59
C THR A 311 26.32 4.05 -8.37
N SER A 312 26.92 4.74 -9.33
CA SER A 312 26.29 5.81 -10.10
C SER A 312 25.04 5.34 -10.86
N PRO A 313 23.88 6.00 -10.71
CA PRO A 313 22.68 5.69 -11.48
C PRO A 313 22.92 5.86 -12.98
N GLN A 314 22.36 4.96 -13.79
CA GLN A 314 22.34 5.07 -15.25
C GLN A 314 20.95 5.49 -15.72
N TYR A 315 20.92 6.56 -16.51
CA TYR A 315 19.70 7.20 -17.00
C TYR A 315 19.35 6.66 -18.39
N ASN A 316 18.10 6.26 -18.57
CA ASN A 316 17.53 6.06 -19.89
C ASN A 316 16.09 6.59 -19.84
N VAL A 317 15.78 7.49 -20.76
CA VAL A 317 14.53 8.25 -20.92
C VAL A 317 14.49 9.60 -20.17
N ASN A 318 14.90 10.65 -20.89
CA ASN A 318 14.56 12.03 -20.55
C ASN A 318 13.04 12.22 -20.77
N PRO A 319 12.27 12.72 -19.77
CA PRO A 319 10.94 13.23 -20.05
C PRO A 319 11.06 14.32 -21.14
N PRO A 320 10.13 14.42 -22.11
CA PRO A 320 10.12 15.53 -23.05
C PRO A 320 10.17 16.85 -22.27
N GLY A 321 11.14 17.73 -22.55
CA GLY A 321 11.19 19.09 -21.99
C GLY A 321 11.80 19.27 -20.59
N LEU A 322 12.19 18.21 -19.88
CA LEU A 322 12.96 18.31 -18.62
C LEU A 322 14.40 17.85 -18.83
N ALA A 323 15.37 18.68 -18.44
CA ALA A 323 16.79 18.37 -18.55
C ALA A 323 17.27 17.69 -17.26
N PRO A 324 17.92 16.51 -17.36
CA PRO A 324 18.52 15.88 -16.18
C PRO A 324 19.59 16.79 -15.59
N GLN A 325 19.58 16.93 -14.26
CA GLN A 325 20.61 17.65 -13.55
C GLN A 325 21.78 16.72 -13.16
N PRO A 326 22.98 17.26 -12.89
CA PRO A 326 24.05 16.48 -12.30
C PRO A 326 23.59 15.85 -10.98
N LEU A 327 23.97 14.59 -10.75
CA LEU A 327 23.72 13.93 -9.47
C LEU A 327 24.38 14.70 -8.33
N VAL A 328 23.62 15.03 -7.28
CA VAL A 328 24.13 15.67 -6.06
C VAL A 328 23.89 14.72 -4.90
N GLY A 329 24.96 14.08 -4.41
CA GLY A 329 24.84 13.02 -3.41
C GLY A 329 24.07 11.82 -3.97
N ASN A 330 22.95 11.45 -3.32
CA ASN A 330 22.05 10.37 -3.77
C ASN A 330 20.77 10.90 -4.42
N THR A 331 20.67 12.20 -4.66
CA THR A 331 19.47 12.82 -5.22
C THR A 331 19.63 12.96 -6.73
N ILE A 332 18.66 12.40 -7.46
CA ILE A 332 18.46 12.67 -8.88
C ILE A 332 17.42 13.77 -9.01
N SER A 333 17.62 14.72 -9.92
CA SER A 333 16.57 15.68 -10.29
C SER A 333 16.52 15.97 -11.79
N TRP A 334 15.33 16.30 -12.26
CA TRP A 334 15.05 16.79 -13.61
C TRP A 334 14.41 18.16 -13.49
N GLN A 335 15.02 19.16 -14.14
CA GLN A 335 14.56 20.54 -14.10
C GLN A 335 14.27 21.03 -15.50
N GLY A 336 13.23 21.86 -15.61
CA GLY A 336 12.80 22.42 -16.88
C GLY A 336 11.40 22.97 -16.74
N LEU A 337 10.90 23.56 -17.82
CA LEU A 337 9.56 24.11 -17.85
C LEU A 337 8.78 23.34 -18.88
N ASN A 338 8.03 22.34 -18.45
CA ASN A 338 7.09 21.66 -19.31
C ASN A 338 5.66 22.02 -18.91
N LEU A 339 4.86 22.39 -19.91
CA LEU A 339 3.44 22.66 -19.74
C LEU A 339 2.68 21.36 -19.97
N LEU A 340 2.04 20.86 -18.92
CA LEU A 340 1.08 19.78 -19.05
C LEU A 340 -0.28 20.36 -19.40
N GLY A 341 -0.77 20.05 -20.60
CA GLY A 341 -2.17 20.32 -20.95
C GLY A 341 -3.12 19.47 -20.10
N PRO A 342 -4.40 19.86 -19.99
CA PRO A 342 -5.41 19.07 -19.27
C PRO A 342 -5.44 17.61 -19.75
N GLY A 343 -5.43 16.66 -18.81
CA GLY A 343 -5.45 15.22 -19.05
C GLY A 343 -4.18 14.64 -19.72
N SER A 344 -3.10 15.40 -19.84
CA SER A 344 -1.83 14.92 -20.38
C SER A 344 -0.90 14.36 -19.29
N SER A 345 0.10 13.58 -19.69
CA SER A 345 1.14 13.08 -18.81
C SER A 345 2.53 13.19 -19.42
N ILE A 346 3.54 13.18 -18.55
CA ILE A 346 4.95 13.01 -18.93
C ILE A 346 5.55 11.89 -18.08
N SER A 347 6.42 11.08 -18.68
CA SER A 347 7.10 9.99 -17.97
C SER A 347 8.60 9.99 -18.22
N GLY A 348 9.36 9.60 -17.21
CA GLY A 348 10.81 9.35 -17.28
C GLY A 348 11.16 8.02 -16.63
N VAL A 349 12.28 7.43 -17.02
CA VAL A 349 12.80 6.19 -16.44
C VAL A 349 14.22 6.43 -15.95
N TYR A 350 14.59 5.80 -14.85
CA TYR A 350 15.97 5.72 -14.39
C TYR A 350 16.24 4.36 -13.78
N SER A 351 17.51 3.99 -13.62
CA SER A 351 17.88 2.70 -13.03
C SER A 351 18.93 2.85 -11.94
N ILE A 352 18.86 1.96 -10.95
CA ILE A 352 19.88 1.79 -9.91
C ILE A 352 20.44 0.37 -10.00
N PHE A 353 21.74 0.23 -9.78
CA PHE A 353 22.38 -1.08 -9.68
C PHE A 353 22.32 -1.54 -8.23
N ILE A 354 21.85 -2.77 -8.00
CA ILE A 354 21.85 -3.37 -6.68
C ILE A 354 23.19 -4.09 -6.51
N PRO A 355 24.07 -3.68 -5.59
CA PRO A 355 25.35 -4.36 -5.42
C PRO A 355 25.16 -5.82 -5.00
N LEU A 356 26.07 -6.69 -5.44
CA LEU A 356 26.15 -8.07 -4.95
C LEU A 356 26.23 -8.08 -3.41
N GLY A 357 25.54 -9.03 -2.77
CA GLY A 357 25.47 -9.15 -1.31
C GLY A 357 24.54 -8.15 -0.60
N SER A 358 23.78 -7.34 -1.34
CA SER A 358 22.73 -6.49 -0.73
C SER A 358 21.61 -7.36 -0.16
N VAL A 359 20.99 -6.92 0.95
CA VAL A 359 19.89 -7.63 1.61
C VAL A 359 18.87 -6.61 2.15
N GLY A 360 17.60 -6.99 2.22
CA GLY A 360 16.55 -6.19 2.87
C GLY A 360 15.54 -5.58 1.90
N TRP A 361 15.06 -4.38 2.21
CA TRP A 361 14.02 -3.67 1.44
C TRP A 361 14.56 -2.35 0.90
N ILE A 362 14.15 -2.02 -0.32
CA ILE A 362 14.34 -0.70 -0.92
C ILE A 362 12.99 0.02 -0.85
N THR A 363 12.85 0.90 0.12
CA THR A 363 11.68 1.78 0.29
C THR A 363 12.02 3.16 -0.26
N ASN A 364 11.22 3.67 -1.20
CA ASN A 364 11.50 4.98 -1.79
C ASN A 364 10.25 5.69 -2.32
N ASN A 365 10.23 7.01 -2.23
CA ASN A 365 9.25 7.92 -2.84
C ASN A 365 9.97 9.11 -3.53
N ALA A 366 9.35 9.66 -4.57
CA ALA A 366 9.87 10.81 -5.31
C ALA A 366 9.11 12.09 -4.95
N GLN A 367 9.67 13.25 -5.22
CA GLN A 367 9.05 14.56 -5.07
C GLN A 367 8.81 15.21 -6.44
N LEU A 368 7.66 15.88 -6.58
CA LEU A 368 7.29 16.69 -7.73
C LEU A 368 7.05 18.11 -7.27
N THR A 369 7.68 19.07 -7.94
CA THR A 369 7.42 20.50 -7.80
C THR A 369 6.89 21.07 -9.11
N TYR A 370 5.79 21.81 -9.04
CA TYR A 370 5.16 22.45 -10.19
C TYR A 370 4.56 23.80 -9.83
N ASP A 371 4.52 24.70 -10.80
CA ASP A 371 3.76 25.94 -10.69
C ASP A 371 2.38 25.74 -11.30
N VAL A 372 1.34 26.22 -10.62
CA VAL A 372 0.00 26.34 -11.19
C VAL A 372 -0.23 27.81 -11.52
N ALA A 373 -0.59 28.08 -12.77
CA ALA A 373 -0.97 29.42 -13.21
C ALA A 373 -2.50 29.48 -13.38
N PHE A 374 -3.17 30.17 -12.45
CA PHE A 374 -4.57 30.53 -12.58
C PHE A 374 -4.68 31.94 -13.22
N PRO A 375 -5.66 32.22 -14.09
CA PRO A 375 -6.05 33.59 -14.39
C PRO A 375 -6.89 34.15 -13.20
N PRO A 376 -6.53 35.28 -12.54
CA PRO A 376 -5.46 36.26 -12.80
C PRO A 376 -4.11 35.93 -12.12
N PRO A 377 -2.99 36.58 -12.50
CA PRO A 377 -1.65 35.98 -12.45
C PRO A 377 -1.04 35.95 -11.05
N GLY A 378 -1.29 34.86 -10.32
CA GLY A 378 -0.46 34.38 -9.22
C GLY A 378 -0.01 32.96 -9.55
N ALA A 379 1.29 32.76 -9.83
CA ALA A 379 1.82 31.41 -9.94
C ALA A 379 2.12 30.92 -8.52
N THR A 380 1.40 29.88 -8.07
CA THR A 380 1.68 29.22 -6.80
C THR A 380 2.51 27.98 -7.08
N THR A 381 3.66 27.86 -6.40
CA THR A 381 4.51 26.67 -6.46
C THR A 381 3.98 25.64 -5.46
N VAL A 382 3.70 24.43 -5.93
CA VAL A 382 3.22 23.30 -5.15
C VAL A 382 4.25 22.19 -5.18
N THR A 383 4.45 21.51 -4.06
CA THR A 383 5.29 20.31 -3.95
C THR A 383 4.44 19.16 -3.44
N THR A 384 4.46 18.03 -4.13
CA THR A 384 3.78 16.77 -3.76
C THR A 384 4.76 15.60 -3.82
N THR A 385 4.39 14.46 -3.23
CA THR A 385 5.20 13.23 -3.21
C THR A 385 4.52 12.11 -3.97
N SER A 386 5.30 11.23 -4.59
CA SER A 386 4.75 9.99 -5.15
C SER A 386 4.27 9.04 -4.07
N ASN A 387 3.56 8.00 -4.50
CA ASN A 387 3.41 6.78 -3.73
C ASN A 387 4.78 6.22 -3.27
N THR A 388 4.77 5.52 -2.15
CA THR A 388 5.91 4.75 -1.65
C THR A 388 6.00 3.44 -2.42
N ILE A 389 7.21 3.08 -2.87
CA ILE A 389 7.50 1.80 -3.49
C ILE A 389 8.47 1.02 -2.61
N ASP A 390 8.09 -0.21 -2.29
CA ASP A 390 8.87 -1.19 -1.56
C ASP A 390 9.26 -2.35 -2.49
N THR A 391 10.57 -2.53 -2.71
CA THR A 391 11.12 -3.68 -3.44
C THR A 391 11.97 -4.51 -2.48
N ARG A 392 11.68 -5.81 -2.35
CA ARG A 392 12.50 -6.73 -1.57
C ARG A 392 13.75 -7.12 -2.35
N ILE A 393 14.89 -7.12 -1.70
CA ILE A 393 16.12 -7.70 -2.24
C ILE A 393 16.12 -9.19 -1.86
N ASP A 394 16.06 -10.05 -2.87
CA ASP A 394 16.04 -11.49 -2.67
C ASP A 394 17.44 -12.01 -2.32
N VAL A 395 17.53 -12.97 -1.41
CA VAL A 395 18.79 -13.53 -0.91
C VAL A 395 18.99 -15.00 -1.28
N THR A 396 18.07 -15.55 -2.09
CA THR A 396 18.15 -16.92 -2.61
C THR A 396 19.11 -17.02 -3.79
N THR A 397 20.40 -16.84 -3.51
CA THR A 397 21.48 -16.92 -4.51
C THR A 397 22.41 -18.11 -4.23
N PHE A 398 23.11 -18.60 -5.25
CA PHE A 398 23.89 -19.84 -5.15
C PHE A 398 25.01 -19.79 -4.11
N ASP A 399 25.62 -18.63 -3.89
CA ASP A 399 26.65 -18.43 -2.87
C ASP A 399 26.13 -18.59 -1.43
N ASN A 400 24.81 -18.64 -1.23
CA ASN A 400 24.16 -18.88 0.05
C ASN A 400 23.58 -20.29 0.21
N LEU A 401 23.76 -21.22 -0.73
CA LEU A 401 23.11 -22.55 -0.69
C LEU A 401 23.25 -23.28 0.65
N ALA A 402 24.47 -23.31 1.21
CA ALA A 402 24.70 -23.97 2.49
C ALA A 402 23.89 -23.38 3.65
N SER A 403 23.67 -22.05 3.67
CA SER A 403 22.89 -21.39 4.71
C SER A 403 21.38 -21.52 4.46
N LEU A 404 20.95 -21.38 3.21
CA LEU A 404 19.55 -21.51 2.78
C LEU A 404 18.98 -22.91 3.07
N PHE A 405 19.82 -23.94 2.92
CA PHE A 405 19.46 -25.34 3.12
C PHE A 405 20.06 -25.96 4.40
N ALA A 406 20.49 -25.13 5.36
CA ALA A 406 21.13 -25.60 6.60
C ALA A 406 20.18 -26.33 7.56
N ALA A 407 18.87 -26.13 7.42
CA ALA A 407 17.86 -26.70 8.31
C ALA A 407 16.56 -27.00 7.54
N ASN A 408 15.76 -27.90 8.10
CA ASN A 408 14.42 -28.26 7.60
C ASN A 408 14.37 -28.49 6.07
N THR A 409 15.36 -29.20 5.53
CA THR A 409 15.54 -29.36 4.08
C THR A 409 15.31 -30.80 3.65
N PHE A 410 14.62 -30.97 2.52
CA PHE A 410 14.29 -32.27 1.94
C PHE A 410 14.79 -32.37 0.50
N LEU A 411 15.58 -33.41 0.21
CA LEU A 411 15.89 -33.84 -1.16
C LEU A 411 14.73 -34.72 -1.64
N VAL A 412 14.09 -34.33 -2.74
CA VAL A 412 12.88 -34.99 -3.22
C VAL A 412 13.11 -35.54 -4.62
N ALA A 413 13.13 -36.88 -4.75
CA ALA A 413 13.11 -37.54 -6.05
C ALA A 413 11.69 -37.99 -6.40
N GLY A 414 11.38 -38.18 -7.67
CA GLY A 414 10.13 -38.84 -8.06
C GLY A 414 10.09 -40.31 -7.63
N ASP A 415 8.94 -40.85 -7.27
CA ASP A 415 8.78 -42.26 -6.87
C ASP A 415 9.11 -43.24 -8.00
N ASN A 416 8.98 -42.77 -9.25
CA ASN A 416 9.38 -43.48 -10.47
C ASN A 416 10.71 -42.97 -11.05
N ALA A 417 11.45 -42.13 -10.32
CA ALA A 417 12.72 -41.61 -10.77
C ALA A 417 13.77 -42.73 -10.91
N TYR A 418 14.76 -42.52 -11.77
CA TYR A 418 15.84 -43.48 -11.89
C TYR A 418 16.73 -43.40 -10.64
N CYS A 419 17.43 -44.48 -10.31
CA CYS A 419 18.38 -44.47 -9.19
C CYS A 419 19.48 -43.40 -9.35
N THR A 420 19.71 -42.92 -10.58
CA THR A 420 20.60 -41.80 -10.89
C THR A 420 20.14 -40.47 -10.32
N ASP A 421 18.84 -40.22 -10.18
CA ASP A 421 18.31 -39.00 -9.57
C ASP A 421 18.58 -39.01 -8.05
N VAL A 422 18.50 -40.20 -7.44
CA VAL A 422 18.94 -40.43 -6.05
C VAL A 422 20.47 -40.29 -5.92
N LEU A 423 21.26 -40.75 -6.90
CA LEU A 423 22.71 -40.52 -6.91
C LEU A 423 23.06 -39.02 -7.06
N GLY A 424 22.28 -38.27 -7.83
CA GLY A 424 22.41 -36.82 -7.96
C GLY A 424 22.18 -36.11 -6.64
N SER A 425 21.12 -36.49 -5.92
CA SER A 425 20.82 -35.97 -4.58
C SER A 425 21.99 -36.14 -3.61
N ALA A 426 22.73 -37.25 -3.69
CA ALA A 426 23.94 -37.47 -2.88
C ALA A 426 25.10 -36.51 -3.21
N LYS A 427 25.24 -36.09 -4.47
CA LYS A 427 26.23 -35.06 -4.87
C LYS A 427 25.88 -33.70 -4.29
N ILE A 428 24.60 -33.32 -4.34
CA ILE A 428 24.13 -32.06 -3.78
C ILE A 428 24.30 -32.04 -2.25
N SER A 429 23.89 -33.11 -1.56
CA SER A 429 24.09 -33.27 -0.11
C SER A 429 25.57 -33.16 0.29
N PHE A 430 26.47 -33.79 -0.46
CA PHE A 430 27.91 -33.63 -0.24
C PHE A 430 28.36 -32.18 -0.39
N GLY A 431 27.95 -31.50 -1.46
CA GLY A 431 28.25 -30.09 -1.69
C GLY A 431 27.76 -29.21 -0.55
N LEU A 432 26.50 -29.36 -0.13
CA LEU A 432 25.91 -28.64 1.01
C LEU A 432 26.74 -28.79 2.29
N ALA A 433 27.14 -30.02 2.62
CA ALA A 433 27.98 -30.28 3.78
C ALA A 433 29.38 -29.63 3.66
N ASP A 434 30.03 -29.75 2.49
CA ASP A 434 31.34 -29.15 2.23
C ASP A 434 31.30 -27.62 2.25
N GLY A 435 30.19 -27.05 1.77
CA GLY A 435 29.89 -25.61 1.82
C GLY A 435 29.48 -25.08 3.19
N GLY A 436 29.34 -25.94 4.21
CA GLY A 436 29.11 -25.54 5.60
C GLY A 436 27.67 -25.64 6.11
N ALA A 437 26.77 -26.34 5.42
CA ALA A 437 25.44 -26.64 5.94
C ALA A 437 25.54 -27.44 7.24
N THR A 438 24.80 -27.03 8.27
CA THR A 438 24.94 -27.62 9.62
C THR A 438 24.15 -28.91 9.79
N ASN A 439 23.13 -29.14 8.98
CA ASN A 439 22.37 -30.38 8.93
C ASN A 439 22.38 -30.96 7.52
N ASN A 440 22.30 -32.28 7.46
CA ASN A 440 22.14 -32.98 6.19
C ASN A 440 20.67 -32.95 5.77
N PRO A 441 20.33 -32.63 4.51
CA PRO A 441 18.98 -32.78 4.01
C PRO A 441 18.48 -34.23 4.13
N GLU A 442 17.19 -34.36 4.45
CA GLU A 442 16.51 -35.66 4.52
C GLU A 442 16.02 -36.09 3.13
N GLY A 443 16.08 -37.38 2.81
CA GLY A 443 15.61 -37.91 1.52
C GLY A 443 14.12 -38.26 1.55
N ARG A 444 13.38 -37.86 0.52
CA ARG A 444 11.98 -38.25 0.28
C ARG A 444 11.77 -38.64 -1.18
N THR A 445 10.76 -39.45 -1.43
CA THR A 445 10.08 -39.46 -2.74
C THR A 445 8.93 -38.46 -2.70
N ASP A 446 8.48 -37.97 -3.85
CA ASP A 446 7.27 -37.15 -3.99
C ASP A 446 6.03 -37.79 -3.34
N VAL A 447 5.96 -39.13 -3.27
CA VAL A 447 4.87 -39.87 -2.61
C VAL A 447 4.95 -39.88 -1.08
N ILE A 448 6.15 -39.96 -0.50
CA ILE A 448 6.33 -40.06 0.96
C ILE A 448 6.64 -38.73 1.64
N LEU A 449 6.81 -37.65 0.86
CA LEU A 449 6.89 -36.29 1.37
C LEU A 449 5.55 -35.92 1.99
N THR A 450 5.54 -35.63 3.29
CA THR A 450 4.29 -35.26 3.97
C THR A 450 3.90 -33.83 3.63
N ALA A 451 2.60 -33.50 3.71
CA ALA A 451 2.12 -32.13 3.48
C ALA A 451 2.82 -31.10 4.38
N ALA A 452 3.07 -31.43 5.64
CA ALA A 452 3.76 -30.51 6.56
C ALA A 452 5.22 -30.25 6.12
N GLU A 453 5.95 -31.29 5.70
CA GLU A 453 7.32 -31.16 5.18
C GLU A 453 7.34 -30.40 3.85
N HIS A 454 6.37 -30.66 2.97
CA HIS A 454 6.21 -29.93 1.72
C HIS A 454 5.93 -28.44 1.95
N ASP A 455 4.98 -28.12 2.84
CA ASP A 455 4.48 -26.76 3.02
C ASP A 455 5.49 -25.87 3.75
N THR A 456 6.25 -26.43 4.70
CA THR A 456 7.13 -25.68 5.60
C THR A 456 8.63 -25.93 5.42
N GLY A 457 9.01 -27.01 4.73
CA GLY A 457 10.39 -27.39 4.49
C GLY A 457 11.00 -26.71 3.28
N ASN A 458 12.31 -26.47 3.32
CA ASN A 458 13.07 -26.15 2.12
C ASN A 458 13.15 -27.41 1.24
N LEU A 459 13.00 -27.26 -0.08
CA LEU A 459 12.89 -28.39 -0.99
C LEU A 459 14.01 -28.36 -2.02
N ILE A 460 14.57 -29.52 -2.32
CA ILE A 460 15.50 -29.71 -3.42
C ILE A 460 14.98 -30.85 -4.29
N PRO A 461 14.05 -30.57 -5.22
CA PRO A 461 13.57 -31.57 -6.15
C PRO A 461 14.65 -31.93 -7.17
N VAL A 462 14.96 -33.22 -7.29
CA VAL A 462 15.95 -33.76 -8.23
C VAL A 462 15.25 -34.69 -9.22
N GLY A 463 15.40 -34.40 -10.51
CA GLY A 463 14.71 -35.10 -11.59
C GLY A 463 13.57 -34.30 -12.19
N GLY A 464 13.32 -34.49 -13.48
CA GLY A 464 12.45 -33.62 -14.28
C GLY A 464 10.94 -33.75 -14.00
N PRO A 465 10.14 -32.76 -14.44
CA PRO A 465 8.71 -32.66 -14.18
C PRO A 465 7.91 -33.87 -14.70
N GLY A 466 8.41 -34.55 -15.74
CA GLY A 466 7.78 -35.77 -16.26
C GLY A 466 7.84 -36.99 -15.33
N ILE A 467 8.65 -36.95 -14.26
CA ILE A 467 8.84 -38.07 -13.32
C ILE A 467 8.80 -37.65 -11.85
N ASN A 468 9.00 -36.36 -11.54
CA ASN A 468 8.95 -35.80 -10.19
C ASN A 468 7.85 -34.73 -10.12
N LEU A 469 6.74 -35.04 -9.45
CA LEU A 469 5.59 -34.14 -9.38
C LEU A 469 5.89 -32.83 -8.65
N ILE A 470 6.85 -32.84 -7.72
CA ILE A 470 7.28 -31.62 -7.02
C ILE A 470 8.07 -30.71 -7.97
N ALA A 471 8.86 -31.27 -8.89
CA ALA A 471 9.51 -30.46 -9.91
C ALA A 471 8.47 -29.80 -10.85
N ASP A 472 7.45 -30.55 -11.28
CA ASP A 472 6.36 -30.01 -12.12
C ASP A 472 5.56 -28.89 -11.43
N GLU A 473 5.27 -29.07 -10.14
CA GLU A 473 4.62 -28.04 -9.32
C GLU A 473 5.42 -26.74 -9.27
N PHE A 474 6.71 -26.82 -8.91
CA PHE A 474 7.54 -25.63 -8.72
C PHE A 474 8.02 -25.01 -10.02
N ASP A 475 8.15 -25.79 -11.10
CA ASP A 475 8.33 -25.24 -12.45
C ASP A 475 7.18 -24.26 -12.78
N GLY A 476 5.95 -24.62 -12.43
CA GLY A 476 4.76 -23.76 -12.62
C GLY A 476 4.77 -22.50 -11.77
N TYR A 477 5.31 -22.53 -10.54
CA TYR A 477 5.44 -21.35 -9.69
C TYR A 477 6.56 -20.40 -10.11
N PHE A 478 7.60 -20.92 -10.75
CA PHE A 478 8.78 -20.15 -11.15
C PHE A 478 8.81 -19.81 -12.65
N ASP A 479 7.67 -19.98 -13.34
CA ASP A 479 7.54 -19.75 -14.79
C ASP A 479 8.61 -20.50 -15.62
N ILE A 480 9.07 -21.66 -15.13
CA ILE A 480 9.95 -22.56 -15.85
C ILE A 480 9.08 -23.42 -16.76
N THR A 481 9.37 -23.39 -18.05
CA THR A 481 8.60 -24.15 -19.04
C THR A 481 9.52 -24.99 -19.90
N TRP A 482 8.96 -26.05 -20.48
CA TRP A 482 9.69 -26.89 -21.42
C TRP A 482 8.82 -27.22 -22.62
N ASN A 483 9.46 -27.33 -23.79
CA ASN A 483 8.81 -27.69 -25.03
C ASN A 483 9.43 -28.96 -25.60
N TYR A 484 8.57 -29.87 -26.06
CA TYR A 484 8.99 -31.10 -26.72
C TYR A 484 8.45 -31.15 -28.15
N PHE A 485 9.36 -31.09 -29.13
CA PHE A 485 9.02 -31.06 -30.55
C PHE A 485 9.58 -32.31 -31.27
N PRO A 486 8.96 -33.50 -31.09
CA PRO A 486 9.44 -34.75 -31.66
C PRO A 486 9.31 -34.83 -33.19
N ALA A 487 8.47 -33.98 -33.78
CA ALA A 487 8.24 -33.92 -35.22
C ALA A 487 9.06 -32.82 -35.92
N ALA A 488 9.85 -32.03 -35.19
CA ALA A 488 10.78 -31.08 -35.78
C ALA A 488 11.92 -31.83 -36.52
N ASP A 489 12.59 -31.14 -37.43
CA ASP A 489 13.75 -31.65 -38.16
C ASP A 489 14.94 -30.70 -37.97
N PRO A 490 15.89 -31.00 -37.06
CA PRO A 490 15.92 -32.19 -36.18
C PRO A 490 14.89 -32.11 -35.04
N PRO A 491 14.54 -33.26 -34.39
CA PRO A 491 13.67 -33.26 -33.22
C PRO A 491 14.38 -32.57 -32.04
N VAL A 492 13.66 -31.74 -31.29
CA VAL A 492 14.26 -30.92 -30.22
C VAL A 492 13.46 -30.95 -28.91
N PHE A 493 14.17 -30.72 -27.82
CA PHE A 493 13.61 -30.42 -26.49
C PHE A 493 14.20 -29.10 -25.98
N GLN A 494 13.38 -28.24 -25.39
CA GLN A 494 13.80 -26.92 -24.91
C GLN A 494 13.40 -26.73 -23.46
N ILE A 495 14.24 -26.05 -22.68
CA ILE A 495 13.91 -25.53 -21.34
C ILE A 495 13.99 -24.01 -21.39
N LEU A 496 13.00 -23.33 -20.83
CA LEU A 496 12.87 -21.88 -20.82
C LEU A 496 12.66 -21.41 -19.37
N ALA A 497 13.44 -20.42 -18.95
CA ALA A 497 13.34 -19.77 -17.64
C ALA A 497 13.99 -18.38 -17.70
N ASP A 498 13.45 -17.40 -16.98
CA ASP A 498 13.96 -16.01 -16.90
C ASP A 498 14.27 -15.34 -18.25
N GLY A 499 13.50 -15.67 -19.29
CA GLY A 499 13.73 -15.16 -20.66
C GLY A 499 14.91 -15.80 -21.40
N TYR A 500 15.61 -16.76 -20.79
CA TYR A 500 16.61 -17.60 -21.43
C TYR A 500 16.01 -18.91 -21.92
N MET A 501 16.68 -19.56 -22.87
CA MET A 501 16.29 -20.85 -23.43
C MET A 501 17.52 -21.69 -23.74
N ILE A 502 17.51 -22.96 -23.34
CA ILE A 502 18.49 -23.96 -23.73
C ILE A 502 17.81 -25.08 -24.53
N GLU A 503 18.41 -25.47 -25.65
CA GLU A 503 17.86 -26.46 -26.59
C GLU A 503 18.75 -27.71 -26.69
N LEU A 504 18.13 -28.88 -26.70
CA LEU A 504 18.74 -30.17 -26.99
C LEU A 504 18.23 -30.70 -28.34
N ASN A 505 19.15 -30.91 -29.28
CA ASN A 505 18.87 -31.71 -30.46
C ASN A 505 18.81 -33.19 -30.05
N LEU A 506 17.64 -33.80 -30.18
CA LEU A 506 17.39 -35.17 -29.72
C LEU A 506 18.14 -36.22 -30.54
N ASN A 507 18.70 -35.87 -31.71
CA ASN A 507 19.62 -36.74 -32.45
C ASN A 507 21.00 -36.84 -31.76
N ASN A 508 21.37 -35.90 -30.87
CA ASN A 508 22.61 -35.96 -30.09
C ASN A 508 22.43 -36.75 -28.78
N TYR A 509 21.19 -37.04 -28.36
CA TYR A 509 20.94 -37.88 -27.20
C TYR A 509 21.27 -39.36 -27.51
N PRO A 510 21.97 -40.13 -26.64
CA PRO A 510 22.30 -39.83 -25.25
C PRO A 510 23.75 -39.36 -25.00
N VAL A 511 24.51 -38.95 -26.03
CA VAL A 511 25.89 -38.43 -25.87
C VAL A 511 25.92 -36.94 -25.51
N GLU A 512 24.76 -36.29 -25.53
CA GLU A 512 24.54 -34.92 -25.09
C GLU A 512 23.23 -34.87 -24.28
N ASP A 513 23.19 -34.01 -23.26
CA ASP A 513 21.99 -33.76 -22.45
C ASP A 513 22.05 -32.32 -21.89
N ILE A 514 20.89 -31.79 -21.48
CA ILE A 514 20.76 -30.44 -20.92
C ILE A 514 20.09 -30.47 -19.55
N CYS A 515 20.37 -29.46 -18.73
CA CYS A 515 19.87 -29.35 -17.36
C CYS A 515 19.56 -27.89 -17.02
N ILE A 516 18.57 -27.68 -16.16
CA ILE A 516 18.40 -26.44 -15.41
C ILE A 516 18.70 -26.69 -13.93
N VAL A 517 19.35 -25.71 -13.31
CA VAL A 517 19.46 -25.56 -11.86
C VAL A 517 18.83 -24.21 -11.53
N TYR A 518 17.75 -24.20 -10.75
CA TYR A 518 16.99 -22.98 -10.45
C TYR A 518 16.74 -22.87 -8.95
N LEU A 519 17.06 -21.71 -8.37
CA LEU A 519 16.91 -21.40 -6.96
C LEU A 519 15.96 -20.22 -6.77
N ALA A 520 14.97 -20.37 -5.90
CA ALA A 520 14.04 -19.29 -5.55
C ALA A 520 13.41 -19.50 -4.17
N GLU A 521 12.84 -18.43 -3.62
CA GLU A 521 11.96 -18.49 -2.47
C GLU A 521 10.49 -18.67 -2.91
N HIS A 522 9.75 -19.55 -2.25
CA HIS A 522 8.30 -19.66 -2.39
C HIS A 522 7.67 -19.81 -1.01
N ASN A 523 6.72 -18.94 -0.63
CA ASN A 523 6.06 -18.97 0.68
C ASN A 523 7.04 -19.08 1.88
N SER A 524 8.11 -18.27 1.87
CA SER A 524 9.12 -18.21 2.94
C SER A 524 9.96 -19.49 3.14
N LYS A 525 10.00 -20.38 2.15
CA LYS A 525 10.95 -21.51 2.06
C LYS A 525 11.76 -21.41 0.78
N ASN A 526 12.97 -21.96 0.82
CA ASN A 526 13.87 -22.02 -0.33
C ASN A 526 13.62 -23.28 -1.13
N VAL A 527 13.60 -23.17 -2.45
CA VAL A 527 13.45 -24.29 -3.37
C VAL A 527 14.55 -24.26 -4.41
N MET A 528 15.27 -25.38 -4.55
CA MET A 528 16.28 -25.56 -5.60
C MET A 528 15.90 -26.72 -6.50
N LEU A 529 15.49 -26.41 -7.73
CA LEU A 529 15.20 -27.39 -8.77
C LEU A 529 16.49 -27.81 -9.47
N VAL A 530 16.67 -29.12 -9.65
CA VAL A 530 17.78 -29.69 -10.44
C VAL A 530 17.24 -30.77 -11.36
N TRP A 531 17.08 -30.46 -12.64
CA TRP A 531 16.56 -31.43 -13.59
C TRP A 531 16.99 -31.19 -15.04
N GLY A 532 17.10 -32.29 -15.79
CA GLY A 532 17.40 -32.28 -17.23
C GLY A 532 16.44 -33.15 -18.04
N TYR A 533 16.62 -33.17 -19.38
CA TYR A 533 15.79 -33.99 -20.27
C TYR A 533 15.96 -35.48 -19.97
N GLY A 534 17.20 -35.95 -19.86
CA GLY A 534 17.54 -37.29 -19.40
C GLY A 534 18.29 -37.30 -18.07
N TRP A 535 18.58 -38.51 -17.59
CA TRP A 535 19.32 -38.68 -16.35
C TRP A 535 20.75 -38.11 -16.39
N ARG A 536 21.37 -38.00 -17.59
CA ARG A 536 22.72 -37.42 -17.70
C ARG A 536 22.67 -35.93 -17.43
N GLY A 537 21.63 -35.24 -17.92
CA GLY A 537 21.37 -33.84 -17.65
C GLY A 537 21.17 -33.59 -16.15
N THR A 538 20.21 -34.28 -15.53
CA THR A 538 19.95 -34.14 -14.08
C THR A 538 21.19 -34.44 -13.24
N TYR A 539 21.93 -35.50 -13.59
CA TYR A 539 23.14 -35.85 -12.86
C TYR A 539 24.30 -34.86 -13.10
N ALA A 540 24.41 -34.28 -14.30
CA ALA A 540 25.34 -33.19 -14.58
C ALA A 540 25.05 -31.95 -13.72
N GLY A 541 23.79 -31.51 -13.65
CA GLY A 541 23.40 -30.43 -12.74
C GLY A 541 23.73 -30.73 -11.29
N SER A 542 23.44 -31.95 -10.85
CA SER A 542 23.75 -32.40 -9.48
C SER A 542 25.25 -32.45 -9.17
N VAL A 543 26.08 -32.90 -10.12
CA VAL A 543 27.55 -32.89 -9.99
C VAL A 543 28.08 -31.47 -9.97
N TYR A 544 27.53 -30.59 -10.82
CA TYR A 544 27.96 -29.20 -10.92
C TYR A 544 27.64 -28.40 -9.65
N ILE A 545 26.39 -28.46 -9.17
CA ILE A 545 25.98 -27.76 -7.95
C ILE A 545 26.42 -28.49 -6.66
N GLY A 546 26.93 -29.73 -6.76
CA GLY A 546 27.56 -30.45 -5.66
C GLY A 546 28.99 -29.99 -5.34
N ASP A 547 29.53 -29.00 -6.06
CA ASP A 547 30.87 -28.44 -5.88
C ASP A 547 30.76 -26.97 -5.41
N PRO A 548 31.08 -26.66 -4.13
CA PRO A 548 30.96 -25.30 -3.59
C PRO A 548 31.79 -24.24 -4.32
N ASP A 549 32.86 -24.61 -5.01
CA ASP A 549 33.63 -23.67 -5.83
C ASP A 549 32.75 -23.10 -6.96
N LYS A 550 31.76 -23.87 -7.46
CA LYS A 550 30.81 -23.40 -8.47
C LYS A 550 29.83 -22.38 -7.93
N TRP A 551 29.47 -22.46 -6.65
CA TRP A 551 28.56 -21.49 -6.04
C TRP A 551 29.20 -20.12 -5.98
N THR A 552 30.47 -20.06 -5.57
CA THR A 552 31.23 -18.80 -5.52
C THR A 552 31.48 -18.24 -6.91
N LEU A 553 31.67 -19.09 -7.92
CA LEU A 553 31.79 -18.68 -9.33
C LEU A 553 30.51 -18.01 -9.83
N HIS A 554 29.35 -18.39 -9.29
CA HIS A 554 28.02 -17.89 -9.64
C HIS A 554 27.39 -17.08 -8.50
N SER A 555 28.20 -16.35 -7.73
CA SER A 555 27.72 -15.53 -6.62
C SER A 555 26.73 -14.46 -7.09
N GLY A 556 25.61 -14.33 -6.38
CA GLY A 556 24.51 -13.44 -6.75
C GLY A 556 23.55 -14.00 -7.82
N LEU A 557 23.87 -15.14 -8.42
CA LEU A 557 23.03 -15.79 -9.44
C LEU A 557 22.11 -16.83 -8.79
N HIS A 558 21.02 -17.18 -9.47
CA HIS A 558 19.99 -18.12 -8.99
C HIS A 558 19.53 -19.13 -10.06
N MET A 559 19.90 -18.93 -11.33
CA MET A 559 19.64 -19.87 -12.41
C MET A 559 20.93 -20.26 -13.14
N LEU A 560 21.08 -21.55 -13.47
CA LEU A 560 22.06 -22.06 -14.42
C LEU A 560 21.36 -22.98 -15.43
N MET A 561 21.65 -22.79 -16.71
CA MET A 561 21.34 -23.75 -17.78
C MET A 561 22.63 -24.40 -18.26
N LEU A 562 22.69 -25.72 -18.12
CA LEU A 562 23.90 -26.51 -18.31
C LEU A 562 23.73 -27.46 -19.50
N ARG A 563 24.82 -27.65 -20.27
CA ARG A 563 24.95 -28.73 -21.25
C ARG A 563 26.03 -29.69 -20.80
N TRP A 564 25.74 -30.98 -20.88
CA TRP A 564 26.75 -32.03 -20.82
C TRP A 564 26.96 -32.65 -22.20
N THR A 565 28.21 -32.92 -22.55
CA THR A 565 28.59 -33.58 -23.81
C THR A 565 29.67 -34.62 -23.53
N ASP A 566 29.40 -35.89 -23.87
CA ASP A 566 30.36 -37.00 -23.77
C ASP A 566 31.50 -36.81 -24.79
N GLY A 567 32.53 -36.08 -24.37
CA GLY A 567 33.64 -35.69 -25.24
C GLY A 567 34.65 -36.83 -25.42
N ASN A 568 34.69 -37.77 -24.48
CA ASN A 568 35.65 -38.87 -24.47
C ASN A 568 35.05 -40.22 -24.93
N GLY A 569 33.72 -40.31 -25.02
CA GLY A 569 32.97 -41.48 -25.51
C GLY A 569 32.80 -42.60 -24.47
N ASP A 570 32.98 -42.33 -23.17
CA ASP A 570 32.85 -43.31 -22.08
C ASP A 570 31.43 -43.37 -21.48
N GLY A 571 30.55 -42.43 -21.86
CA GLY A 571 29.17 -42.34 -21.41
C GLY A 571 29.00 -41.95 -19.94
N LEU A 572 30.05 -41.45 -19.29
CA LEU A 572 30.04 -41.00 -17.89
C LEU A 572 29.94 -39.48 -17.83
N VAL A 573 29.15 -38.98 -16.88
CA VAL A 573 29.09 -37.54 -16.61
C VAL A 573 30.32 -37.13 -15.81
N GLN A 574 31.14 -36.25 -16.40
CA GLN A 574 32.36 -35.73 -15.78
C GLN A 574 32.32 -34.20 -15.72
N MET A 575 32.84 -33.61 -14.63
CA MET A 575 32.84 -32.15 -14.43
C MET A 575 33.46 -31.37 -15.60
N THR A 576 34.48 -31.95 -16.26
CA THR A 576 35.17 -31.34 -17.41
C THR A 576 34.34 -31.28 -18.68
N GLU A 577 33.21 -31.98 -18.72
CA GLU A 577 32.29 -32.08 -19.87
C GLU A 577 31.00 -31.28 -19.68
N ILE A 578 30.90 -30.55 -18.56
CA ILE A 578 29.73 -29.73 -18.22
C ILE A 578 30.05 -28.27 -18.52
N ALA A 579 29.23 -27.65 -19.36
CA ALA A 579 29.31 -26.24 -19.71
C ALA A 579 28.06 -25.49 -19.23
N VAL A 580 28.25 -24.27 -18.71
CA VAL A 580 27.15 -23.32 -18.45
C VAL A 580 26.90 -22.55 -19.75
N GLU A 581 25.70 -22.65 -20.30
CA GLU A 581 25.31 -21.89 -21.50
C GLU A 581 24.64 -20.58 -21.16
N HIS A 582 23.80 -20.60 -20.13
CA HIS A 582 23.12 -19.43 -19.59
C HIS A 582 23.17 -19.44 -18.07
N SER A 583 23.22 -18.24 -17.49
CA SER A 583 23.19 -18.02 -16.06
C SER A 583 22.50 -16.68 -15.80
N ASN A 584 21.66 -16.62 -14.77
CA ASN A 584 20.98 -15.42 -14.33
C ASN A 584 21.03 -15.30 -12.81
#